data_AF-A0A3K1A914-F1
#
_entry.id   AF-A0A3K1A914-F1
#
_cell.length_a   1.000
_cell.length_b   1.000
_cell.length_c   1.000
_cell.angle_alpha   90.00
_cell.angle_beta   90.00
_cell.angle_gamma   90.00
#
_symmetry.space_group_name_H-M   'P 1'
#
loop_
_entity.id
_entity.type
_entity.pdbx_description
1 polymer ?
#
loop_
_entity_poly.entity_id
_entity_poly.type
_entity_poly.pdbx_seq_one_letter_code
_entity_poly.pdbx_strand_id
1 'polypeptide(L)' 'NALGIATKLVNRVHSKIVIGDDGLLCVGSFNWFSATREARYERYDTSMVYCGDNLKGEIEAIYNSLERRQV' A
#
# COMPACT_ATOMS: atom_id res chain seq x y z
N ASN A 1 19.80 -0.92 8.25
CA ASN A 1 19.24 0.45 8.14
C ASN A 1 19.11 1.01 9.55
N ALA A 2 19.71 2.18 9.83
CA ALA A 2 19.70 2.79 11.17
C ALA A 2 18.31 3.24 11.65
N LEU A 3 17.34 3.39 10.74
CA LEU A 3 15.97 3.79 11.04
C LEU A 3 15.01 2.62 11.27
N GLY A 4 15.48 1.37 11.23
CA GLY A 4 14.61 0.19 11.39
C GLY A 4 13.70 -0.12 10.20
N ILE A 5 13.83 0.61 9.08
CA ILE A 5 13.01 0.40 7.88
C ILE A 5 13.62 -0.72 7.02
N ALA A 6 12.84 -1.77 6.79
CA ALA A 6 13.15 -2.82 5.82
C ALA A 6 12.52 -2.48 4.46
N THR A 7 13.32 -2.54 3.40
CA THR A 7 12.86 -2.32 2.03
C THR A 7 12.96 -3.63 1.24
N LYS A 8 11.95 -3.95 0.44
CA LYS A 8 11.95 -5.11 -0.44
C LYS A 8 11.69 -4.66 -1.87
N LEU A 9 12.50 -5.14 -2.82
CA LEU A 9 12.25 -4.92 -4.25
C LEU A 9 11.30 -6.00 -4.74
N VAL A 10 10.16 -5.60 -5.31
CA VAL A 10 9.10 -6.52 -5.73
C VAL A 10 8.69 -6.21 -7.16
N ASN A 11 8.65 -7.23 -8.00
CA ASN A 11 8.24 -7.08 -9.39
C ASN A 11 6.72 -6.89 -9.52
N ARG A 12 6.31 -6.04 -10.47
CA ARG A 12 4.91 -5.83 -10.89
C ARG A 12 3.97 -5.41 -9.75
N VAL A 13 4.34 -4.38 -8.99
CA VAL A 13 3.45 -3.77 -7.99
C VAL A 13 2.76 -2.55 -8.61
N HIS A 14 1.48 -2.68 -8.95
CA HIS A 14 0.65 -1.55 -9.37
C HIS A 14 -0.30 -1.06 -8.26
N SER A 15 -0.64 -1.92 -7.29
CA SER A 15 -1.49 -1.55 -6.16
C SER A 15 -0.77 -0.54 -5.27
N LYS A 16 -1.46 0.53 -4.85
CA LYS A 16 -0.97 1.49 -3.87
C LYS A 16 -1.75 1.27 -2.59
N ILE A 17 -1.06 0.72 -1.60
CA ILE A 17 -1.65 0.23 -0.36
C ILE A 17 -0.82 0.73 0.81
N VAL A 18 -1.50 1.09 1.90
CA VAL A 18 -0.89 1.30 3.22
C VAL A 18 -1.57 0.33 4.18
N ILE A 19 -0.77 -0.47 4.87
CA ILE A 19 -1.21 -1.40 5.92
C ILE A 19 -0.62 -0.90 7.22
N GLY A 20 -1.47 -0.60 8.20
CA GLY A 20 -1.01 -0.12 9.52
C GLY A 20 -0.71 -1.26 10.47
N ASP A 21 -1.62 -2.22 10.55
CA ASP A 21 -1.58 -3.44 11.36
C ASP A 21 -2.59 -4.46 10.79
N ASP A 22 -2.89 -5.52 11.53
CA ASP A 22 -3.84 -6.58 11.15
C ASP A 22 -5.30 -6.10 10.99
N GLY A 23 -5.61 -4.86 11.38
CA GLY A 23 -6.97 -4.30 11.38
C GLY A 23 -7.11 -2.99 10.61
N LEU A 24 -6.07 -2.48 9.94
CA LEU A 24 -6.09 -1.24 9.17
C LEU A 24 -5.50 -1.40 7.77
N LEU A 25 -6.36 -1.27 6.76
CA LEU A 25 -6.00 -1.35 5.35
C LEU A 25 -6.50 -0.12 4.60
N CYS A 26 -5.59 0.59 3.94
CA CYS A 26 -5.90 1.67 3.02
C CYS A 26 -5.50 1.29 1.61
N VAL A 27 -6.43 1.35 0.66
CA VAL A 27 -6.18 1.09 -0.76
C VAL A 27 -6.61 2.29 -1.57
N GLY A 28 -5.88 2.62 -2.65
CA GLY A 28 -6.26 3.75 -3.48
C GLY A 28 -5.47 3.87 -4.77
N SER A 29 -5.78 4.93 -5.52
CA SER A 29 -5.05 5.30 -6.74
C SER A 29 -3.82 6.16 -6.45
N PHE A 30 -3.74 6.74 -5.25
CA PHE A 30 -2.70 7.70 -4.87
C PHE A 30 -1.31 7.07 -4.81
N ASN A 31 -0.38 7.60 -5.61
CA ASN A 31 1.03 7.26 -5.49
C ASN A 31 1.67 8.06 -4.36
N TRP A 32 1.81 7.41 -3.20
CA TRP A 32 2.54 7.95 -2.06
C TRP A 32 3.97 8.28 -2.50
N PHE A 33 4.31 9.57 -2.44
CA PHE A 33 5.61 10.18 -2.82
C PHE A 33 5.88 10.47 -4.30
N SER A 34 5.02 10.08 -5.25
CA SER A 34 5.22 10.41 -6.68
C SER A 34 3.99 10.95 -7.42
N ALA A 35 2.85 11.11 -6.73
CA ALA A 35 1.71 11.80 -7.30
C ALA A 35 2.07 13.24 -7.71
N THR A 36 1.62 13.65 -8.91
CA THR A 36 1.78 15.04 -9.36
C THR A 36 0.99 15.97 -8.44
N ARG A 37 1.57 17.14 -8.18
CA ARG A 37 0.99 18.19 -7.31
C ARG A 37 0.68 19.45 -8.11
N GLU A 38 0.48 19.32 -9.41
CA GLU A 38 0.00 20.42 -10.23
C GLU A 38 -1.50 20.63 -9.99
N ALA A 39 -1.92 21.89 -9.82
CA ALA A 39 -3.30 22.27 -9.48
C ALA A 39 -4.39 21.62 -10.35
N ARG A 40 -4.08 21.29 -11.61
CA ARG A 40 -4.99 20.60 -12.54
C ARG A 40 -5.29 19.15 -12.17
N TYR A 41 -4.38 18.49 -11.46
CA TYR A 41 -4.43 17.06 -11.16
C TYR A 41 -4.45 16.76 -9.66
N GLU A 42 -4.36 17.80 -8.83
CA GLU A 42 -4.64 17.70 -7.40
C GLU A 42 -6.05 17.12 -7.17
N ARG A 43 -6.18 16.19 -6.21
CA ARG A 43 -7.46 15.64 -5.70
C ARG A 43 -8.22 14.68 -6.62
N TYR A 44 -7.62 14.17 -7.68
CA TYR A 44 -8.23 13.10 -8.49
C TYR A 44 -8.06 11.70 -7.90
N ASP A 45 -7.17 11.56 -6.93
CA ASP A 45 -6.95 10.29 -6.28
C ASP A 45 -7.98 10.02 -5.19
N THR A 46 -8.45 8.77 -5.17
CA THR A 46 -9.34 8.28 -4.12
C THR A 46 -8.65 7.17 -3.36
N SER A 47 -8.79 7.21 -2.04
CA SER A 47 -8.36 6.15 -1.13
C SER A 47 -9.54 5.73 -0.27
N MET A 48 -9.66 4.44 -0.03
CA MET A 48 -10.65 3.83 0.86
C MET A 48 -9.91 3.22 2.03
N VAL A 49 -10.37 3.56 3.24
CA VAL A 49 -9.84 3.02 4.49
C VAL A 49 -10.83 2.02 5.04
N TYR A 50 -10.35 0.82 5.30
CA TYR A 50 -11.07 -0.25 5.95
C TYR A 50 -10.47 -0.48 7.33
N CYS A 51 -11.34 -0.64 8.32
CA CYS A 51 -10.96 -0.91 9.71
C CYS A 51 -11.76 -2.10 10.24
N GLY A 52 -11.09 -3.05 10.89
CA GLY A 52 -11.72 -4.16 11.61
C GLY A 52 -10.96 -5.47 11.53
N ASP A 53 -11.28 -6.38 12.46
CA ASP A 53 -10.57 -7.66 12.63
C ASP A 53 -10.74 -8.62 11.45
N ASN A 54 -11.76 -8.42 10.61
CA ASN A 54 -12.00 -9.23 9.42
C ASN A 54 -11.01 -8.96 8.28
N LEU A 55 -10.09 -8.01 8.43
CA LEU A 55 -9.10 -7.65 7.40
C LEU A 55 -7.86 -8.54 7.39
N LYS A 56 -7.61 -9.29 8.46
CA LYS A 56 -6.40 -10.10 8.62
C LYS A 56 -6.13 -11.03 7.43
N GLY A 57 -7.15 -11.74 6.97
CA GLY A 57 -7.01 -12.68 5.84
C GLY A 57 -6.64 -11.98 4.52
N GLU A 58 -7.19 -10.78 4.27
CA GLU A 58 -6.85 -9.99 3.08
C GLU A 58 -5.42 -9.45 3.16
N ILE A 59 -5.02 -8.94 4.33
CA ILE A 59 -3.66 -8.45 4.60
C ILE A 59 -2.63 -9.57 4.40
N GLU A 60 -2.88 -10.77 4.95
CA GLU A 60 -2.02 -11.94 4.76
C GLU A 60 -1.93 -12.35 3.28
N ALA A 61 -3.05 -12.33 2.55
CA ALA A 61 -3.05 -12.63 1.11
C ALA A 61 -2.21 -11.61 0.30
N ILE A 62 -2.28 -10.32 0.66
CA ILE A 62 -1.46 -9.27 0.05
C ILE A 62 0.02 -9.51 0.34
N TYR A 63 0.40 -9.77 1.59
CA TYR A 63 1.80 -10.10 1.94
C TYR A 63 2.29 -11.32 1.15
N ASN A 64 1.57 -12.43 1.19
CA ASN A 64 1.92 -13.65 0.46
C ASN A 64 2.06 -13.42 -1.06
N SER A 65 1.25 -12.53 -1.64
CA SER A 65 1.39 -12.13 -3.05
C SER A 65 2.67 -11.33 -3.31
N LEU A 66 3.01 -10.39 -2.43
CA LEU A 66 4.22 -9.56 -2.55
C LEU A 66 5.49 -10.41 -2.35
N GLU A 67 5.48 -11.33 -1.39
CA GLU A 67 6.64 -12.18 -1.08
C GLU A 67 7.02 -13.10 -2.22
N ARG A 68 6.04 -13.70 -2.89
CA ARG A 68 6.28 -14.55 -4.07
C ARG A 68 6.89 -13.83 -5.28
N ARG A 69 6.93 -12.50 -5.26
CA ARG A 69 7.41 -11.64 -6.37
C ARG A 69 8.65 -10.83 -6.03
N GLN A 70 9.26 -11.09 -4.86
CA GLN A 70 10.53 -10.50 -4.50
C GLN A 70 11.62 -10.92 -5.49
N VAL A 71 12.55 -10.00 -5.75
CA VAL A 71 13.73 -10.21 -6.61
C VAL A 71 14.92 -10.64 -5.77
#